data_AF-A0AAW8ULQ7-F1
#
_entry.id   AF-A0AAW8ULQ7-F1
#
_cell.length_a   1.000
_cell.length_b   1.000
_cell.length_c   1.000
_cell.angle_alpha   90.00
_cell.angle_beta   90.00
_cell.angle_gamma   90.00
#
_symmetry.space_group_name_H-M   'P 1'
#
loop_
_entity.id
_entity.type
_entity.pdbx_description
1 polymer ?
#
loop_
_entity_poly.entity_id
_entity_poly.type
_entity_poly.pdbx_seq_one_letter_code
_entity_poly.pdbx_strand_id
1 'polypeptide(L)' 'QSIIIGLKGHNQNAVTKKTTRLVTGYFPIDLIKGYIPSQKLVEAEQAIQLGQEIIIMNEKEFINFLSQRFYLLSLGL' A
#
# COMPACT_ATOMS: atom_id res chain seq x y z
N GLN A 1 -9.89 -3.21 -4.66
CA GLN A 1 -9.67 -4.64 -4.31
C GLN A 1 -9.57 -5.54 -5.55
N SER A 2 -10.49 -5.47 -6.51
CA SER A 2 -10.52 -6.37 -7.69
C SER A 2 -9.24 -6.33 -8.53
N ILE A 3 -8.64 -5.15 -8.73
CA ILE A 3 -7.38 -5.01 -9.50
C ILE A 3 -6.23 -5.75 -8.81
N ILE A 4 -6.11 -5.65 -7.48
CA ILE A 4 -5.06 -6.34 -6.70
C ILE A 4 -5.19 -7.85 -6.88
N ILE A 5 -6.42 -8.37 -6.76
CA ILE A 5 -6.69 -9.82 -6.92
C ILE A 5 -6.45 -10.26 -8.37
N GLY A 6 -6.86 -9.46 -9.36
CA GLY A 6 -6.61 -9.73 -10.78
C GLY A 6 -5.12 -9.83 -11.13
N LEU A 7 -4.27 -9.13 -10.39
CA LEU A 7 -2.81 -9.22 -10.49
C LEU A 7 -2.19 -10.29 -9.59
N LYS A 8 -3.00 -11.23 -9.06
CA LYS A 8 -2.59 -12.27 -8.10
C LYS A 8 -2.01 -11.71 -6.79
N GLY A 9 -2.33 -10.47 -6.45
CA GLY A 9 -2.00 -9.87 -5.17
C GLY A 9 -3.02 -10.23 -4.09
N HIS A 10 -2.61 -10.10 -2.83
CA HIS A 10 -3.48 -10.30 -1.67
C HIS A 10 -3.78 -8.96 -1.01
N ASN A 11 -5.07 -8.63 -0.86
CA ASN A 11 -5.53 -7.47 -0.10
C ASN A 11 -6.02 -7.91 1.27
N GLN A 12 -5.48 -7.32 2.35
CA GLN A 12 -5.92 -7.57 3.73
C GLN A 12 -6.17 -6.25 4.43
N ASN A 13 -7.12 -6.26 5.38
CA ASN A 13 -7.46 -5.07 6.14
C ASN A 13 -6.51 -4.77 7.31
N ALA A 14 -5.47 -5.57 7.52
CA ALA A 14 -4.49 -5.40 8.58
C ALA A 14 -3.05 -5.51 8.02
N VAL A 15 -2.09 -4.88 8.71
CA VAL A 15 -0.66 -5.11 8.44
C VAL A 15 -0.26 -6.47 9.01
N THR A 16 0.40 -7.28 8.21
CA THR A 16 0.84 -8.63 8.59
C THR A 16 2.32 -8.82 8.29
N LYS A 17 2.92 -9.89 8.81
CA LYS A 17 4.30 -10.30 8.49
C LYS A 17 4.55 -10.56 6.99
N LYS A 18 3.48 -10.73 6.19
CA LYS A 18 3.56 -10.94 4.73
C LYS A 18 3.24 -9.67 3.94
N THR A 19 2.93 -8.57 4.61
CA THR A 19 2.64 -7.30 3.95
C THR A 19 3.94 -6.78 3.32
N THR A 20 3.90 -6.50 2.02
CA THR A 20 5.02 -5.90 1.28
C THR A 20 4.75 -4.46 0.89
N ARG A 21 3.48 -4.05 0.87
CA ARG A 21 3.04 -2.72 0.47
C ARG A 21 1.86 -2.28 1.34
N LEU A 22 1.91 -1.04 1.84
CA LEU A 22 0.78 -0.36 2.47
C LEU A 22 0.37 0.82 1.59
N VAL A 23 -0.87 0.82 1.10
CA VAL A 23 -1.42 1.97 0.38
C VAL A 23 -2.15 2.86 1.37
N THR A 24 -1.72 4.12 1.47
CA THR A 24 -2.35 5.14 2.29
C THR A 24 -3.10 6.14 1.43
N GLY A 25 -4.26 6.56 1.90
CA GLY A 25 -5.01 7.68 1.34
C GLY A 25 -5.07 8.79 2.37
N TYR A 26 -5.07 10.04 1.91
CA TYR A 26 -5.36 11.19 2.75
C TYR A 26 -6.72 11.73 2.34
N PHE A 27 -7.66 11.82 3.28
CA PHE A 27 -8.87 12.58 3.04
C PHE A 27 -8.61 14.04 3.43
N PRO A 28 -9.08 15.03 2.65
CA PRO A 28 -8.93 16.44 3.01
C PRO A 28 -9.45 16.79 4.42
N ILE A 29 -10.43 16.04 4.92
CA ILE A 29 -10.96 16.19 6.27
C ILE A 29 -9.96 15.79 7.37
N ASP A 30 -9.00 14.92 7.06
CA ASP A 30 -7.94 14.51 7.98
C ASP A 30 -6.97 15.67 8.25
N LEU A 31 -6.77 16.56 7.27
CA LEU A 31 -5.96 17.77 7.43
C LEU A 31 -6.63 18.78 8.36
N ILE A 32 -7.96 18.92 8.26
CA ILE A 32 -8.74 19.87 9.06
C ILE A 32 -8.83 19.42 10.52
N LYS A 33 -8.89 18.12 10.78
CA LYS A 33 -9.03 17.55 12.13
C LYS A 33 -7.71 17.44 12.90
N GLY A 34 -6.59 17.89 12.32
CA GLY A 34 -5.25 17.57 12.83
C GLY A 34 -4.98 16.10 12.55
N TYR A 35 -4.21 15.84 11.50
CA TYR A 35 -3.97 14.49 10.99
C TYR A 35 -3.57 13.52 12.11
N ILE A 36 -4.40 12.49 12.35
CA ILE A 36 -4.08 11.38 13.23
C ILE A 36 -3.71 10.20 12.32
N PRO A 37 -2.46 9.71 12.38
CA PRO A 37 -2.05 8.53 11.62
C PRO A 37 -3.01 7.37 11.84
N SER A 38 -3.44 6.71 10.76
CA SER A 38 -4.21 5.49 10.90
C SER A 38 -3.37 4.46 11.67
N GLN A 39 -4.02 3.62 12.49
CA GLN A 39 -3.34 2.56 13.22
C GLN A 39 -2.48 1.66 12.31
N LYS A 40 -2.93 1.43 11.06
CA LYS A 40 -2.19 0.65 10.06
C LYS A 40 -0.87 1.29 9.65
N LEU A 41 -0.80 2.62 9.63
CA LEU A 41 0.43 3.34 9.33
C LEU A 41 1.45 3.12 10.46
N VAL A 42 1.00 3.26 11.71
CA VAL A 42 1.83 3.01 12.90
C VAL A 42 2.34 1.56 12.92
N GLU A 43 1.46 0.58 12.65
CA GLU A 43 1.84 -0.84 12.57
C GLU A 43 2.86 -1.12 11.47
N ALA A 44 2.72 -0.49 10.30
CA ALA A 44 3.68 -0.64 9.21
C ALA A 44 5.03 0.01 9.54
N GLU A 45 5.05 1.19 10.15
CA GLU A 45 6.27 1.86 10.60
C GLU A 45 7.02 1.02 11.63
N GLN A 46 6.32 0.42 12.60
CA GLN A 46 6.91 -0.50 13.57
C GLN A 46 7.48 -1.75 12.90
N ALA A 47 6.77 -2.34 11.95
CA ALA A 47 7.26 -3.51 11.21
C ALA A 47 8.54 -3.17 10.40
N ILE A 48 8.60 -1.98 9.80
CA ILE A 48 9.79 -1.47 9.11
C ILE A 48 10.96 -1.31 10.10
N GLN A 49 10.72 -0.74 11.28
CA GLN A 49 11.74 -0.63 12.34
C GLN A 49 12.28 -1.99 12.80
N LEU A 50 11.44 -3.03 12.75
CA LEU A 50 11.81 -4.41 13.05
C LEU A 50 12.47 -5.16 11.86
N GLY A 51 12.71 -4.47 10.74
CA GLY A 51 13.43 -5.00 9.57
C GLY A 51 12.53 -5.61 8.49
N GLN A 52 11.21 -5.46 8.56
CA GLN A 52 10.33 -5.90 7.48
C GLN A 52 10.39 -4.92 6.30
N GLU A 53 10.58 -5.44 5.10
CA GLU A 53 10.53 -4.64 3.87
C GLU A 53 9.07 -4.33 3.49
N ILE A 54 8.58 -3.17 3.91
CA ILE A 54 7.26 -2.64 3.54
C ILE A 54 7.43 -1.33 2.80
N ILE A 55 6.85 -1.23 1.61
CA ILE A 55 6.78 0.03 0.86
C ILE A 55 5.46 0.72 1.20
N ILE A 56 5.52 1.87 1.86
CA ILE A 56 4.36 2.74 2.07
C ILE A 56 4.21 3.63 0.83
N MET A 57 3.00 3.71 0.30
CA MET A 57 2.72 4.49 -0.92
C MET A 57 1.37 5.16 -0.88
N ASN A 58 1.27 6.33 -1.50
CA ASN A 58 -0.02 6.99 -1.75
C ASN A 58 -0.72 6.41 -2.99
N GLU A 59 -1.95 6.88 -3.25
CA GLU A 59 -2.74 6.43 -4.40
C GLU A 59 -2.03 6.62 -5.74
N LYS A 60 -1.34 7.74 -5.95
CA LYS A 60 -0.62 8.04 -7.20
C LYS A 60 0.53 7.05 -7.43
N GLU A 61 1.32 6.79 -6.39
CA GLU A 61 2.42 5.83 -6.44
C GLU A 61 1.91 4.40 -6.66
N PHE A 62 0.78 4.05 -6.05
CA PHE A 62 0.13 2.77 -6.26
C PHE A 62 -0.35 2.60 -7.70
N ILE A 63 -0.99 3.61 -8.30
CA ILE A 63 -1.40 3.58 -9.72
C ILE A 63 -0.18 3.42 -10.63
N ASN A 64 0.91 4.15 -10.37
CA ASN A 64 2.13 4.01 -11.16
C ASN A 64 2.72 2.60 -11.07
N PHE A 65 2.75 2.01 -9.87
CA PHE A 65 3.18 0.63 -9.69
C PHE A 65 2.32 -0.36 -10.48
N LEU A 66 1.00 -0.19 -10.44
CA LEU A 66 0.08 -1.03 -11.21
C LEU A 66 0.33 -0.91 -12.72
N SER A 67 0.47 0.31 -13.23
CA SER A 67 0.74 0.57 -14.64
C SER A 67 2.03 -0.10 -15.11
N GLN A 68 3.10 -0.02 -14.32
CA GLN A 68 4.35 -0.73 -14.60
C GLN A 68 4.15 -2.25 -14.58
N ARG A 69 3.38 -2.78 -13.63
CA ARG A 69 3.12 -4.22 -13.57
C ARG A 69 2.32 -4.70 -14.77
N PHE A 70 1.29 -3.96 -15.19
CA PHE A 70 0.53 -4.28 -16.40
C PHE A 70 1.40 -4.22 -17.66
N TYR A 71 2.27 -3.22 -17.77
CA TYR A 71 3.21 -3.13 -18.88
C TYR A 71 4.12 -4.36 -18.95
N LEU A 72 4.73 -4.77 -17.83
CA LEU A 72 5.56 -5.97 -17.78
C LEU A 72 4.77 -7.23 -18.18
N LEU A 73 3.56 -7.38 -17.64
CA LEU A 73 2.69 -8.51 -17.99
C LEU A 73 2.33 -8.52 -19.48
N SER A 74 2.13 -7.35 -20.10
CA SER A 74 1.87 -7.23 -21.55
C SER A 74 3.06 -7.64 -22.40
N LEU A 75 4.28 -7.59 -21.84
CA LEU A 75 5.52 -8.08 -22.44
C LEU A 75 5.80 -9.56 -22.11
N GLY A 76 4.97 -10.22 -21.30
CA GLY A 76 5.20 -11.59 -20.85
C GLY A 76 6.22 -11.73 -19.70
N LEU A 77 6.50 -10.65 -18.98
CA LEU A 77 7.42 -10.55 -17.82
C LEU A 77 6.66 -10.42 -16.48
#